data_AF-A0A933VFN7-F1
#
_entry.id   AF-A0A933VFN7-F1
#
_cell.length_a   1.000
_cell.length_b   1.000
_cell.length_c   1.000
_cell.angle_alpha   90.00
_cell.angle_beta   90.00
_cell.angle_gamma   90.00
#
_symmetry.space_group_name_H-M   'P 1'
#
loop_
_entity.id
_entity.type
_entity.pdbx_description
1 polymer ?
#
loop_
_entity_poly.entity_id
_entity_poly.type
_entity_poly.pdbx_seq_one_letter_code
_entity_poly.pdbx_strand_id
1 'polypeptide(L)'
;MSHSQSISEQDAITQLWLSALLESDATLPRPVADAMVHNVARGPVGETLLRLEQALMHLESLNLDDLAGSEARTILAVLIAMDRRVNALQFKIRQLWNPPA
;
A
#
# COMPACT_ATOMS: atom_id res chain seq x y z
N MET A 1 -16.12 -8.22 19.26
CA MET A 1 -16.48 -6.93 18.65
C MET A 1 -15.54 -6.53 17.50
N SER A 2 -14.81 -7.48 16.88
CA SER A 2 -13.69 -7.15 15.95
C SER A 2 -14.05 -7.11 14.46
N HIS A 3 -15.29 -7.45 14.05
CA HIS A 3 -15.65 -7.49 12.62
C HIS A 3 -16.02 -6.12 12.04
N SER A 4 -16.54 -5.19 12.83
CA SER A 4 -16.95 -3.87 12.32
C SER A 4 -15.78 -2.92 12.10
N GLN A 5 -14.67 -3.08 12.84
CA GLN A 5 -13.46 -2.25 12.66
C GLN A 5 -12.69 -2.64 11.38
N SER A 6 -12.57 -3.94 11.11
CA SER A 6 -11.86 -4.45 9.93
C SER A 6 -12.49 -4.00 8.60
N ILE A 7 -13.82 -3.86 8.55
CA ILE A 7 -14.52 -3.39 7.34
C ILE A 7 -14.26 -1.90 7.14
N SER A 8 -14.33 -1.09 8.21
CA SER A 8 -14.07 0.36 8.11
C SER A 8 -12.63 0.69 7.70
N GLU A 9 -11.66 -0.12 8.12
CA GLU A 9 -10.25 0.06 7.79
C GLU A 9 -9.95 -0.33 6.34
N GLN A 10 -10.54 -1.44 5.87
CA GLN A 10 -10.44 -1.83 4.46
C GLN A 10 -11.09 -0.79 3.53
N ASP A 11 -12.23 -0.23 3.92
CA ASP A 11 -12.86 0.87 3.18
C ASP A 11 -11.96 2.11 3.13
N ALA A 12 -11.33 2.48 4.25
CA ALA A 12 -10.38 3.59 4.27
C ALA A 12 -9.17 3.36 3.35
N ILE A 13 -8.60 2.15 3.37
CA ILE A 13 -7.47 1.78 2.52
C ILE A 13 -7.85 1.79 1.03
N THR A 14 -9.02 1.24 0.68
CA THR A 14 -9.46 1.25 -0.72
C THR A 14 -9.77 2.66 -1.23
N GLN A 15 -10.25 3.57 -0.37
CA GLN A 15 -10.37 4.99 -0.71
C GLN A 15 -9.01 5.67 -0.90
N LEU A 16 -8.00 5.29 -0.12
CA LEU A 16 -6.62 5.76 -0.31
C LEU A 16 -6.06 5.30 -1.66
N TRP A 17 -6.28 4.04 -2.03
CA TRP A 17 -5.87 3.51 -3.34
C TRP A 17 -6.59 4.20 -4.51
N LEU A 18 -7.89 4.46 -4.37
CA LEU A 18 -8.67 5.20 -5.36
C LEU A 18 -8.14 6.61 -5.57
N SER A 19 -7.82 7.30 -4.47
CA SER A 19 -7.26 8.66 -4.52
C SER A 19 -5.90 8.65 -5.22
N ALA A 20 -5.00 7.73 -4.83
CA ALA A 20 -3.69 7.59 -5.46
C ALA A 20 -3.77 7.25 -6.96
N LEU A 21 -4.72 6.39 -7.36
CA LEU A 21 -4.94 6.05 -8.77
C LEU A 21 -5.39 7.28 -9.58
N LEU A 22 -6.35 8.04 -9.06
CA LEU A 22 -6.85 9.25 -9.73
C LEU A 22 -5.80 10.38 -9.77
N GLU A 23 -4.94 10.48 -8.76
CA GLU A 23 -3.79 11.40 -8.79
C GLU A 23 -2.76 11.00 -9.85
N SER A 24 -2.56 9.69 -10.04
CA SER A 24 -1.62 9.16 -11.04
C SER A 24 -2.15 9.24 -12.49
N ASP A 25 -3.48 9.20 -12.66
CA ASP A 25 -4.15 9.31 -13.95
C ASP A 25 -5.43 10.15 -13.82
N ALA A 26 -5.27 11.46 -13.94
CA ALA A 26 -6.37 12.42 -13.84
C ALA A 26 -7.40 12.31 -14.99
N THR A 27 -7.11 11.54 -16.04
CA THR A 27 -8.03 11.32 -17.17
C THR A 27 -8.95 10.13 -16.97
N LEU A 28 -8.63 9.25 -16.01
CA LEU A 28 -9.40 8.06 -15.70
C LEU A 28 -10.74 8.43 -15.05
N PRO A 29 -11.90 8.07 -15.65
CA PRO A 29 -13.20 8.36 -15.05
C PRO A 29 -13.34 7.67 -13.68
N ARG A 30 -13.81 8.41 -12.67
CA ARG A 30 -13.94 7.90 -11.30
C ARG A 30 -14.67 6.55 -11.18
N PRO A 31 -15.80 6.28 -11.87
CA PRO A 31 -16.46 4.98 -11.80
C PRO A 31 -15.58 3.82 -12.29
N VAL A 32 -14.70 4.08 -13.27
CA VAL A 32 -13.76 3.08 -13.80
C VAL A 32 -12.64 2.84 -12.80
N ALA A 33 -12.07 3.91 -12.25
CA ALA A 33 -11.04 3.82 -11.20
C ALA A 33 -11.54 3.04 -9.98
N ASP A 34 -12.77 3.31 -9.54
CA ASP A 34 -13.40 2.61 -8.43
C ASP A 34 -13.56 1.11 -8.69
N ALA A 35 -14.02 0.74 -9.89
CA ALA A 35 -14.11 -0.66 -10.31
C ALA A 35 -12.73 -1.35 -10.38
N MET A 36 -11.70 -0.64 -10.86
CA MET A 36 -10.32 -1.16 -10.89
C MET A 36 -9.80 -1.45 -9.49
N VAL A 37 -9.96 -0.51 -8.55
CA VAL A 37 -9.54 -0.66 -7.15
C VAL A 37 -10.27 -1.83 -6.50
N HIS A 38 -11.60 -1.92 -6.67
CA HIS A 38 -12.39 -3.03 -6.13
C HIS A 38 -11.94 -4.39 -6.68
N ASN A 39 -11.65 -4.47 -7.98
CA ASN A 39 -11.17 -5.71 -8.60
C ASN A 39 -9.79 -6.12 -8.04
N VAL A 40 -8.88 -5.16 -7.87
CA VAL A 40 -7.56 -5.44 -7.28
C VAL A 40 -7.71 -5.89 -5.82
N ALA A 41 -8.50 -5.17 -5.02
CA ALA A 41 -8.69 -5.44 -3.59
C ALA A 41 -9.27 -6.83 -3.30
N ARG A 42 -10.08 -7.39 -4.21
CA ARG A 42 -10.65 -8.75 -4.10
C ARG A 42 -9.71 -9.87 -4.56
N GLY A 43 -8.60 -9.52 -5.19
CA GLY A 43 -7.61 -10.48 -5.66
C GLY A 43 -6.59 -10.84 -4.57
N PRO A 44 -5.83 -11.94 -4.76
CA PRO A 44 -4.80 -12.36 -3.80
C PRO A 44 -3.67 -11.33 -3.62
N VAL A 45 -3.37 -10.56 -4.68
CA VAL A 45 -2.43 -9.43 -4.61
C VAL A 45 -3.01 -8.32 -3.75
N GLY A 46 -4.28 -7.97 -3.95
CA GLY A 46 -4.97 -6.96 -3.13
C GLY A 46 -5.02 -7.33 -1.66
N GLU A 47 -5.33 -8.58 -1.31
CA GLU A 47 -5.30 -9.03 0.09
C GLU A 47 -3.92 -8.83 0.74
N THR A 48 -2.85 -9.09 -0.01
CA THR A 48 -1.48 -8.89 0.49
C THR A 48 -1.17 -7.41 0.68
N LEU A 49 -1.56 -6.57 -0.29
CA LEU A 49 -1.38 -5.12 -0.21
C LEU A 49 -2.21 -4.50 0.92
N LEU A 50 -3.44 -4.97 1.15
CA LEU A 50 -4.27 -4.55 2.27
C LEU A 50 -3.57 -4.80 3.61
N ARG A 51 -3.04 -6.01 3.82
CA ARG A 51 -2.31 -6.33 5.05
C ARG A 51 -1.04 -5.49 5.21
N LEU A 52 -0.35 -5.19 4.11
CA LEU A 52 0.81 -4.32 4.14
C LEU A 52 0.43 -2.90 4.54
N GLU A 53 -0.63 -2.34 3.96
CA GLU A 53 -1.13 -1.00 4.27
C GLU A 53 -1.57 -0.91 5.75
N GLN A 54 -2.32 -1.89 6.25
CA GLN A 54 -2.70 -1.98 7.67
C GLN A 54 -1.48 -2.00 8.58
N ALA A 55 -0.45 -2.78 8.23
CA ALA A 55 0.78 -2.82 8.99
C ALA A 55 1.52 -1.46 8.98
N LEU A 56 1.53 -0.76 7.85
CA LEU A 56 2.13 0.57 7.73
C LEU A 56 1.37 1.61 8.55
N MET A 57 0.03 1.65 8.46
CA MET A 57 -0.81 2.51 9.29
C MET A 57 -0.59 2.27 10.79
N HIS A 58 -0.41 0.99 11.19
CA HIS A 58 -0.06 0.68 12.56
C HIS A 58 1.33 1.20 12.96
N LEU A 59 2.33 1.06 12.09
CA LEU A 59 3.68 1.58 12.34
C LEU A 59 3.68 3.11 12.50
N GLU A 60 2.87 3.84 11.74
CA GLU A 60 2.72 5.30 11.87
C GLU A 60 2.14 5.72 13.22
N SER A 61 1.37 4.85 13.87
CA SER A 61 0.78 5.10 15.19
C SER A 61 1.73 4.81 16.36
N LEU A 62 2.90 4.21 16.10
CA LEU A 62 3.85 3.88 17.15
C LEU A 62 4.55 5.12 17.69
N ASN A 63 4.62 5.24 19.00
CA ASN A 63 5.52 6.20 19.63
C ASN A 63 6.96 5.67 19.53
N LEU A 64 7.86 6.45 18.91
CA LEU A 64 9.25 6.10 18.70
C LEU A 64 10.22 6.82 19.66
N ASP A 65 9.71 7.63 20.58
CA ASP A 65 10.50 8.51 21.46
C ASP A 65 11.48 7.74 22.35
N ASP A 66 11.16 6.50 22.71
CA ASP A 66 11.94 5.66 23.62
C ASP A 66 12.82 4.60 22.91
N LEU A 67 12.96 4.67 21.58
CA LEU A 67 13.78 3.69 20.86
C LEU A 67 15.26 3.81 21.23
N ALA A 68 15.88 2.68 21.60
CA ALA A 68 17.33 2.62 21.72
C ALA A 68 17.98 2.84 20.33
N GLY A 69 19.17 3.45 20.31
CA GLY A 69 19.86 3.76 19.05
C GLY A 69 20.14 2.54 18.16
N SER A 70 20.31 1.34 18.74
CA SER A 70 20.43 0.08 17.99
C SER A 70 19.12 -0.39 17.37
N GLU A 71 18.00 -0.16 18.05
CA GLU A 71 16.66 -0.49 17.55
C GLU A 71 16.30 0.43 16.38
N ALA A 72 16.51 1.75 16.55
CA ALA A 72 16.29 2.73 15.50
C ALA A 72 17.10 2.41 14.23
N ARG A 73 18.38 2.05 14.36
CA ARG A 73 19.22 1.64 13.21
C ARG A 73 18.71 0.37 12.53
N THR A 74 18.29 -0.62 13.32
CA THR A 74 17.76 -1.87 12.77
C THR A 74 16.46 -1.65 12.02
N ILE A 75 15.53 -0.88 12.61
CA ILE A 75 14.25 -0.52 11.98
C ILE A 75 14.51 0.23 10.67
N LEU A 76 15.39 1.24 10.68
CA LEU A 76 15.75 1.98 9.47
C LEU A 76 16.34 1.08 8.38
N ALA A 77 17.24 0.16 8.73
CA ALA A 77 17.82 -0.77 7.77
C ALA A 77 16.76 -1.69 7.14
N VAL A 78 15.78 -2.16 7.92
CA VAL A 78 14.66 -2.98 7.43
C VAL A 78 13.78 -2.16 6.49
N LEU A 79 13.42 -0.93 6.86
CA LEU A 79 12.60 -0.03 6.03
C LEU A 79 13.28 0.26 4.69
N ILE A 80 14.59 0.54 4.68
CA ILE A 80 15.38 0.71 3.44
C ILE A 80 15.34 -0.57 2.58
N ALA A 81 15.45 -1.74 3.19
CA ALA A 81 15.38 -3.00 2.46
C ALA A 81 13.96 -3.29 1.91
N MET A 82 12.91 -2.78 2.56
CA MET A 82 11.53 -2.85 2.07
C MET A 82 11.31 -1.89 0.89
N ASP A 83 11.76 -0.62 1.01
CA ASP A 83 11.70 0.37 -0.07
C ASP A 83 12.34 -0.15 -1.36
N ARG A 84 13.54 -0.75 -1.28
CA ARG A 84 14.18 -1.38 -2.44
C ARG A 84 13.34 -2.47 -3.09
N ARG A 85 12.65 -3.29 -2.30
CA ARG A 85 11.77 -4.36 -2.80
C ARG A 85 10.52 -3.78 -3.46
N VAL A 86 9.93 -2.74 -2.88
CA VAL A 86 8.81 -2.01 -3.48
C VAL A 86 9.22 -1.37 -4.80
N ASN A 87 10.36 -0.69 -4.86
CA ASN A 87 10.89 -0.09 -6.08
C ASN A 87 11.14 -1.15 -7.19
N ALA A 88 11.71 -2.31 -6.83
CA ALA A 88 11.88 -3.41 -7.78
C ALA A 88 10.54 -3.96 -8.29
N LEU A 89 9.51 -4.03 -7.44
CA LEU A 89 8.17 -4.46 -7.84
C LEU A 89 7.51 -3.44 -8.77
N GLN A 90 7.59 -2.14 -8.45
CA GLN A 90 7.07 -1.08 -9.31
C GLN A 90 7.73 -1.13 -10.69
N PHE A 91 9.05 -1.34 -10.76
CA PHE A 91 9.76 -1.49 -12.02
C PHE A 91 9.20 -2.65 -12.86
N LYS A 92 9.01 -3.83 -12.24
CA LYS A 92 8.40 -4.98 -12.92
C LYS A 92 6.98 -4.69 -13.43
N ILE A 93 6.15 -4.04 -12.62
CA ILE A 93 4.77 -3.67 -13.01
C ILE A 93 4.79 -2.71 -14.19
N ARG A 94 5.67 -1.70 -14.19
CA ARG A 94 5.80 -0.75 -15.31
C ARG A 94 6.24 -1.45 -16.60
N GLN A 95 7.09 -2.46 -16.52
CA GLN A 95 7.48 -3.27 -17.69
C GLN A 95 6.33 -4.08 -18.28
N LEU A 96 5.36 -4.51 -17.47
CA LEU A 96 4.16 -5.18 -17.99
C LEU A 96 3.29 -4.23 -18.82
N TRP A 97 3.30 -2.93 -18.48
CA TRP A 97 2.54 -1.90 -19.18
C TRP A 97 3.25 -1.37 -20.43
N ASN A 98 4.58 -1.31 -20.38
CA ASN A 98 5.46 -0.89 -21.47
C ASN A 98 6.46 -2.00 -21.82
N PRO A 99 6.03 -3.08 -22.49
CA PRO A 99 6.93 -4.17 -22.84
C PRO A 99 8.03 -3.67 -23.78
N PRO A 100 9.30 -4.08 -23.59
CA PRO A 100 10.34 -3.81 -24.57
C PRO A 100 9.97 -4.45 -25.91
N ALA A 101 10.18 -3.69 -26.99
CA ALA A 101 9.87 -4.09 -28.37
C ALA A 101 10.65 -5.33 -28.82
#